data_AF-A0A9E3VZB9-F1
#
_entry.id   AF-A0A9E3VZB9-F1
#
_cell.length_a   1.000
_cell.length_b   1.000
_cell.length_c   1.000
_cell.angle_alpha   90.00
_cell.angle_beta   90.00
_cell.angle_gamma   90.00
#
_symmetry.space_group_name_H-M   'P 1'
#
loop_
_entity.id
_entity.type
_entity.pdbx_description
1 polymer ?
#
loop_
_entity_poly.entity_id
_entity_poly.type
_entity_poly.pdbx_seq_one_letter_code
_entity_poly.pdbx_strand_id
1 'polypeptide(L)'
;MRNLLLLGLMVCASPLLAAPPVTYTDYNVANLNDSGPGSLRQVLTDALAATGNPRIRFSSSISFPGAIELQSPLPIITKGTVIEGAGMNQLEITRHASISSLRIFEASSGLTLTDMTLSNGRAETGGAILSRSTLTLTNIRITNCVAKGADDFGAGAGASGRGGAIAHVSTSSVAFFMTGCEIANCQALGGSGSIGGGYGDGGGLFFDHTGSVTIEYTNINNCYAHGGSGGTMPGAPGRGGGLASVAGTNVSAFTLNSVLVQNCTAEGVAGGGGWTGAGGYGGGMYFDTDSGYIKLGVRVASSEALGGDSASAFQGGDGFGGGIYLAGANNYLVIRAEIESNTSTGGSNSITNGPSHGGGIYAAGTGTVSIQSTRIWGNTAASGAGVTVVAGALTCGSSCIDNNTGGGIVLHTPSGPHAITNCTISGNAAGTAAGPNAGGINNLGTDLTVTHSTITANSGTGIVHSSAQQTTLQATIVAANTGTGPDLSGSIFQDGGYNLIGEYGDVVFVHGVNGTIVGGTGSPVDAMLGSLQYNGGSTPTHALGASSPAIDAADPLNAPSHDQRAAPRTDGLPDIGAFEFGAVPPSSGGNGGGGGDDGSCTTGTGGLNWLLLLALLAVLGLATRVRRV
;
A
#
# COMPACT_ATOMS: atom_id res chain seq x y z
N MET A 1 31.52 -12.50 32.14
CA MET A 1 32.05 -11.16 31.84
C MET A 1 31.35 -10.66 30.58
N ARG A 2 30.89 -9.41 30.64
CA ARG A 2 29.98 -8.68 29.74
C ARG A 2 30.19 -8.89 28.24
N ASN A 3 29.08 -9.04 27.50
CA ASN A 3 28.68 -8.16 26.40
C ASN A 3 27.33 -8.62 25.81
N LEU A 4 26.23 -8.23 26.46
CA LEU A 4 24.89 -8.30 25.92
C LEU A 4 24.63 -6.95 25.21
N LEU A 5 24.68 -6.93 23.88
CA LEU A 5 24.31 -5.75 23.10
C LEU A 5 22.77 -5.70 23.06
N LEU A 6 22.19 -4.93 23.98
CA LEU A 6 20.77 -4.63 24.02
C LEU A 6 20.47 -3.75 22.79
N LEU A 7 19.83 -4.32 21.76
CA LEU A 7 19.30 -3.57 20.62
C LEU A 7 18.12 -2.74 21.15
N GLY A 8 18.43 -1.53 21.61
CA GLY A 8 17.47 -0.58 22.13
C GLY A 8 16.45 -0.23 21.05
N LEU A 9 15.19 -0.55 21.30
CA LEU A 9 14.03 0.03 20.65
C LEU A 9 14.07 1.55 20.95
N MET A 10 14.80 2.33 20.15
CA MET A 10 14.69 3.79 20.17
C MET A 10 13.33 4.15 19.56
N VAL A 11 12.31 4.13 20.40
CA VAL A 11 11.17 5.04 20.22
C VAL A 11 11.74 6.43 20.47
N CYS A 12 12.18 7.08 19.39
CA CYS A 12 12.44 8.52 19.41
C CYS A 12 11.10 9.23 19.60
N ALA A 13 10.59 9.24 20.84
CA ALA A 13 9.70 10.29 21.30
C ALA A 13 10.56 11.55 21.36
N SER A 14 10.67 12.24 20.22
CA SER A 14 11.13 13.63 20.22
C SER A 14 10.24 14.38 21.21
N PRO A 15 10.80 15.11 22.18
CA PRO A 15 9.99 15.96 23.03
C PRO A 15 9.37 17.00 22.09
N LEU A 16 8.06 16.87 21.86
CA LEU A 16 7.27 17.91 21.23
C LEU A 16 7.31 19.09 22.21
N LEU A 17 8.29 19.97 22.01
CA LEU A 17 8.26 21.30 22.57
C LEU A 17 6.95 21.89 22.04
N ALA A 18 5.93 21.96 22.89
CA ALA A 18 4.62 22.45 22.50
C ALA A 18 4.84 23.80 21.81
N ALA A 19 4.49 23.88 20.53
CA ALA A 19 4.55 25.13 19.80
C ALA A 19 3.77 26.18 20.61
N PRO A 20 4.27 27.42 20.72
CA PRO A 20 3.54 28.47 21.43
C PRO A 20 2.10 28.52 20.90
N PRO A 21 1.09 28.69 21.77
CA PRO A 21 -0.31 28.65 21.36
C PRO A 21 -0.54 29.66 20.24
N VAL A 22 -0.92 29.14 19.06
CA VAL A 22 -1.21 29.98 17.91
C VAL A 22 -2.53 30.71 18.20
N THR A 23 -2.48 32.02 18.32
CA THR A 23 -3.69 32.85 18.43
C THR A 23 -4.31 33.02 17.06
N TYR A 24 -5.59 32.66 16.94
CA TYR A 24 -6.36 32.82 15.71
C TYR A 24 -7.35 33.99 15.82
N THR A 25 -7.55 34.69 14.71
CA THR A 25 -8.62 35.69 14.57
C THR A 25 -9.82 35.05 13.86
N ASP A 26 -11.00 35.11 14.48
CA ASP A 26 -12.21 34.48 13.95
C ASP A 26 -12.90 35.34 12.87
N TYR A 27 -13.28 34.68 11.79
CA TYR A 27 -14.09 35.24 10.71
C TYR A 27 -15.26 34.32 10.38
N ASN A 28 -16.44 34.88 10.13
CA ASN A 28 -17.66 34.12 9.90
C ASN A 28 -18.19 34.33 8.48
N VAL A 29 -18.39 33.23 7.76
CA VAL A 29 -19.16 33.15 6.52
C VAL A 29 -20.64 33.17 6.88
N ALA A 30 -21.40 34.07 6.27
CA ALA A 30 -22.81 34.33 6.58
C ALA A 30 -23.79 33.78 5.52
N ASN A 31 -23.31 33.44 4.32
CA ASN A 31 -24.11 32.84 3.26
C ASN A 31 -23.27 31.95 2.35
N LEU A 32 -23.94 31.18 1.48
CA LEU A 32 -23.32 30.23 0.55
C LEU A 32 -23.16 30.79 -0.87
N ASN A 33 -23.26 32.11 -1.05
CA ASN A 33 -23.07 32.73 -2.36
C ASN A 33 -21.59 32.64 -2.78
N ASP A 34 -21.33 32.56 -4.09
CA ASP A 34 -19.97 32.60 -4.65
C ASP A 34 -19.19 33.87 -4.24
N SER A 35 -19.89 35.00 -4.17
CA SER A 35 -19.29 36.32 -3.93
C SER A 35 -20.26 37.28 -3.24
N GLY A 36 -19.75 38.46 -2.89
CA GLY A 36 -20.50 39.50 -2.20
C GLY A 36 -20.40 39.42 -0.66
N PRO A 37 -21.01 40.38 0.05
CA PRO A 37 -20.92 40.46 1.51
C PRO A 37 -21.32 39.16 2.21
N GLY A 38 -20.47 38.70 3.13
CA GLY A 38 -20.71 37.48 3.91
C GLY A 38 -20.42 36.16 3.20
N SER A 39 -20.02 36.17 1.92
CA SER A 39 -19.55 34.97 1.23
C SER A 39 -18.18 34.51 1.73
N LEU A 40 -17.85 33.23 1.52
CA LEU A 40 -16.52 32.68 1.82
C LEU A 40 -15.40 33.47 1.12
N ARG A 41 -15.62 33.88 -0.13
CA ARG A 41 -14.66 34.65 -0.91
C ARG A 41 -14.34 36.00 -0.28
N GLN A 42 -15.37 36.74 0.11
CA GLN A 42 -15.19 38.05 0.76
C GLN A 42 -14.48 37.88 2.10
N VAL A 43 -14.93 36.92 2.91
CA VAL A 43 -14.33 36.61 4.23
C VAL A 43 -12.85 36.25 4.09
N LEU A 44 -12.49 35.39 3.14
CA LEU A 44 -11.09 35.06 2.86
C LEU A 44 -10.28 36.29 2.46
N THR A 45 -10.84 37.16 1.63
CA THR A 45 -10.15 38.38 1.17
C THR A 45 -9.83 39.30 2.34
N ASP A 46 -10.81 39.56 3.21
CA ASP A 46 -10.66 40.41 4.39
C ASP A 46 -9.69 39.78 5.41
N ALA A 47 -9.86 38.48 5.67
CA ALA A 47 -9.06 37.73 6.61
C ALA A 47 -7.58 37.66 6.17
N LEU A 48 -7.31 37.52 4.88
CA LEU A 48 -5.95 37.47 4.34
C LEU A 48 -5.26 38.85 4.35
N ALA A 49 -6.01 39.94 4.23
CA ALA A 49 -5.49 41.31 4.34
C ALA A 49 -5.19 41.75 5.78
N ALA A 50 -5.84 41.14 6.77
CA ALA A 50 -5.66 41.48 8.18
C ALA A 50 -4.32 40.99 8.78
N THR A 51 -4.02 41.38 10.01
CA THR A 51 -2.87 40.84 10.78
C THR A 51 -3.24 39.53 11.50
N GLY A 52 -2.26 38.65 11.69
CA GLY A 52 -2.45 37.36 12.37
C GLY A 52 -3.03 36.25 11.49
N ASN A 53 -3.13 35.05 12.06
CA ASN A 53 -3.58 33.83 11.39
C ASN A 53 -5.12 33.72 11.48
N PRO A 54 -5.85 33.65 10.37
CA PRO A 54 -7.30 33.57 10.40
C PRO A 54 -7.83 32.17 10.69
N ARG A 55 -8.98 32.12 11.37
CA ARG A 55 -9.83 30.94 11.52
C ARG A 55 -11.21 31.27 10.99
N ILE A 56 -11.61 30.59 9.93
CA ILE A 56 -12.84 30.84 9.19
C ILE A 56 -13.87 29.77 9.58
N ARG A 57 -15.08 30.23 9.90
CA ARG A 57 -16.21 29.38 10.27
C ARG A 57 -17.45 29.74 9.49
N PHE A 58 -18.40 28.82 9.45
CA PHE A 58 -19.73 29.05 8.87
C PHE A 58 -20.72 29.40 9.98
N SER A 59 -21.45 30.49 9.78
CA SER A 59 -22.45 30.96 10.72
C SER A 59 -23.56 29.92 10.91
N SER A 60 -24.02 29.76 12.15
CA SER A 60 -25.20 28.97 12.50
C SER A 60 -26.50 29.46 11.83
N SER A 61 -26.50 30.66 11.25
CA SER A 61 -27.62 31.20 10.46
C SER A 61 -27.72 30.61 9.05
N ILE A 62 -26.69 29.89 8.58
CA ILE A 62 -26.72 29.21 7.29
C ILE A 62 -27.53 27.92 7.42
N SER A 63 -28.44 27.69 6.48
CA SER A 63 -29.17 26.42 6.39
C SER A 63 -28.31 25.37 5.69
N PHE A 64 -28.17 24.19 6.29
CA PHE A 64 -27.47 23.04 5.73
C PHE A 64 -28.42 21.85 5.53
N PRO A 65 -28.15 20.93 4.57
CA PRO A 65 -27.01 20.92 3.66
C PRO A 65 -27.05 22.04 2.61
N GLY A 66 -25.89 22.49 2.16
CA GLY A 66 -25.78 23.53 1.14
C GLY A 66 -24.42 23.58 0.47
N ALA A 67 -24.39 24.16 -0.73
CA ALA A 67 -23.21 24.24 -1.58
C ALA A 67 -22.81 25.69 -1.88
N ILE A 68 -21.50 25.94 -1.92
CA ILE A 68 -20.91 27.13 -2.52
C ILE A 68 -20.46 26.76 -3.93
N GLU A 69 -21.16 27.29 -4.94
CA GLU A 69 -20.83 27.06 -6.34
C GLU A 69 -19.88 28.14 -6.86
N LEU A 70 -18.59 27.80 -6.94
CA LEU A 70 -17.54 28.72 -7.32
C LEU A 70 -17.60 29.04 -8.82
N GLN A 71 -17.73 30.34 -9.13
CA GLN A 71 -17.69 30.86 -10.50
C GLN A 71 -16.31 31.43 -10.87
N SER A 72 -15.45 31.67 -9.88
CA SER A 72 -14.07 32.12 -10.06
C SER A 72 -13.14 31.54 -8.97
N PRO A 73 -11.81 31.46 -9.18
CA PRO A 73 -10.90 30.91 -8.16
C PRO A 73 -10.96 31.69 -6.84
N LEU A 74 -10.95 31.00 -5.69
CA LEU A 74 -10.84 31.65 -4.37
C LEU A 74 -9.46 32.34 -4.21
N PRO A 75 -9.33 33.34 -3.31
CA PRO A 75 -8.04 33.95 -2.99
C PRO A 75 -7.01 32.90 -2.54
N ILE A 76 -5.76 33.04 -3.00
CA ILE A 76 -4.66 32.17 -2.61
C ILE A 76 -4.39 32.33 -1.11
N ILE A 77 -4.24 31.23 -0.39
CA ILE A 77 -3.91 31.22 1.04
C ILE A 77 -2.43 31.57 1.22
N THR A 78 -2.16 32.80 1.65
CA THR A 78 -0.81 33.38 1.77
C THR A 78 -0.25 33.41 3.20
N LYS A 79 -1.04 33.00 4.20
CA LYS A 79 -0.64 32.85 5.61
C LYS A 79 -1.41 31.72 6.28
N GLY A 80 -0.91 31.26 7.44
CA GLY A 80 -1.49 30.16 8.20
C GLY A 80 -3.00 30.35 8.43
N THR A 81 -3.82 29.54 7.78
CA THR A 81 -5.28 29.68 7.76
C THR A 81 -5.97 28.38 8.14
N VAL A 82 -6.97 28.47 9.02
CA VAL A 82 -7.86 27.36 9.38
C VAL A 82 -9.24 27.64 8.81
N ILE A 83 -9.86 26.66 8.15
CA ILE A 83 -11.24 26.74 7.66
C ILE A 83 -12.00 25.53 8.20
N GLU A 84 -12.94 25.79 9.10
CA GLU A 84 -13.78 24.77 9.73
C GLU A 84 -15.14 24.75 9.02
N GLY A 85 -15.47 23.64 8.37
CA GLY A 85 -16.75 23.42 7.71
C GLY A 85 -17.87 23.00 8.67
N ALA A 86 -19.03 22.70 8.10
CA ALA A 86 -20.22 22.30 8.87
C ALA A 86 -20.43 20.77 8.95
N GLY A 87 -19.59 19.99 8.29
CA GLY A 87 -19.67 18.54 8.12
C GLY A 87 -19.55 18.11 6.65
N MET A 88 -18.93 16.94 6.39
CA MET A 88 -18.78 16.39 5.04
C MET A 88 -20.12 16.23 4.28
N ASN A 89 -21.20 15.98 5.00
CA ASN A 89 -22.54 15.83 4.43
C ASN A 89 -23.39 17.11 4.53
N GLN A 90 -22.81 18.21 4.97
CA GLN A 90 -23.51 19.47 5.26
C GLN A 90 -23.00 20.60 4.36
N LEU A 91 -21.69 20.74 4.19
CA LEU A 91 -21.09 21.79 3.38
C LEU A 91 -20.34 21.20 2.19
N GLU A 92 -20.71 21.65 0.99
CA GLU A 92 -19.97 21.40 -0.23
C GLU A 92 -19.40 22.71 -0.81
N ILE A 93 -18.15 22.69 -1.25
CA ILE A 93 -17.55 23.75 -2.07
C ILE A 93 -17.23 23.11 -3.42
N THR A 94 -17.90 23.58 -4.46
CA THR A 94 -17.87 22.94 -5.78
C THR A 94 -17.54 23.95 -6.87
N ARG A 95 -16.88 23.50 -7.94
CA ARG A 95 -16.76 24.30 -9.15
C ARG A 95 -18.12 24.33 -9.87
N HIS A 96 -18.58 25.52 -10.26
CA HIS A 96 -19.77 25.66 -11.08
C HIS A 96 -19.60 25.00 -12.46
N ALA A 97 -20.61 24.29 -12.95
CA ALA A 97 -20.52 23.43 -14.14
C ALA A 97 -20.12 24.19 -15.42
N SER A 98 -20.47 25.47 -15.55
CA SER A 98 -20.10 26.31 -16.71
C SER A 98 -18.64 26.74 -16.75
N ILE A 99 -17.88 26.55 -15.68
CA ILE A 99 -16.48 26.98 -15.59
C ILE A 99 -15.57 25.86 -16.07
N SER A 100 -14.89 26.01 -17.19
CA SER A 100 -14.10 24.93 -17.80
C SER A 100 -12.89 24.47 -16.96
N SER A 101 -12.31 25.36 -16.15
CA SER A 101 -11.17 25.09 -15.28
C SER A 101 -11.21 26.04 -14.08
N LEU A 102 -11.22 25.47 -12.88
CA LEU A 102 -11.15 26.18 -11.60
C LEU A 102 -10.70 25.21 -10.51
N ARG A 103 -9.58 25.54 -9.87
CA ARG A 103 -9.13 24.93 -8.61
C ARG A 103 -9.89 25.54 -7.45
N ILE A 104 -10.24 24.74 -6.45
CA ILE A 104 -11.01 25.21 -5.29
C ILE A 104 -10.09 25.96 -4.32
N PHE A 105 -9.00 25.34 -3.87
CA PHE A 105 -8.03 25.95 -2.96
C PHE A 105 -6.62 25.92 -3.53
N GLU A 106 -5.92 27.04 -3.38
CA GLU A 106 -4.48 27.13 -3.58
C GLU A 106 -3.82 27.74 -2.35
N ALA A 107 -2.77 27.10 -1.84
CA ALA A 107 -2.08 27.52 -0.63
C ALA A 107 -0.57 27.65 -0.86
N SER A 108 -0.03 28.85 -0.63
CA SER A 108 1.42 29.11 -0.54
C SER A 108 1.92 29.14 0.91
N SER A 109 1.00 29.02 1.87
CA SER A 109 1.26 28.98 3.31
C SER A 109 0.39 27.91 3.97
N GLY A 110 0.55 27.70 5.28
CA GLY A 110 -0.14 26.62 5.99
C GLY A 110 -1.66 26.67 5.85
N LEU A 111 -2.28 25.55 5.49
CA LEU A 111 -3.74 25.43 5.36
C LEU A 111 -4.25 24.24 6.19
N THR A 112 -5.26 24.49 7.01
CA THR A 112 -6.01 23.47 7.72
C THR A 112 -7.47 23.52 7.29
N LEU A 113 -8.01 22.39 6.80
CA LEU A 113 -9.42 22.25 6.45
C LEU A 113 -10.05 21.15 7.31
N THR A 114 -11.24 21.41 7.83
CA THR A 114 -12.04 20.37 8.50
C THR A 114 -13.48 20.32 8.01
N ASP A 115 -14.08 19.12 8.05
CA ASP A 115 -15.54 18.92 8.02
C ASP A 115 -16.25 19.51 6.79
N MET A 116 -15.82 19.17 5.57
CA MET A 116 -16.48 19.63 4.34
C MET A 116 -16.25 18.70 3.15
N THR A 117 -17.07 18.86 2.11
CA THR A 117 -16.86 18.26 0.79
C THR A 117 -16.29 19.29 -0.19
N LEU A 118 -15.28 18.90 -0.96
CA LEU A 118 -14.75 19.64 -2.11
C LEU A 118 -15.04 18.83 -3.37
N SER A 119 -15.63 19.43 -4.39
CA SER A 119 -16.02 18.66 -5.57
C SER A 119 -15.85 19.37 -6.90
N ASN A 120 -15.73 18.56 -7.96
CA ASN A 120 -15.72 18.99 -9.35
C ASN A 120 -14.58 19.95 -9.72
N GLY A 121 -13.61 20.17 -8.82
CA GLY A 121 -12.44 21.01 -9.05
C GLY A 121 -11.67 20.54 -10.28
N ARG A 122 -11.24 21.48 -11.12
CA ARG A 122 -10.51 21.16 -12.35
C ARG A 122 -9.35 22.11 -12.54
N ALA A 123 -8.14 21.59 -12.66
CA ALA A 123 -6.93 22.38 -12.86
C ALA A 123 -5.89 21.54 -13.61
N GLU A 124 -4.71 22.08 -13.88
CA GLU A 124 -3.59 21.28 -14.41
C GLU A 124 -2.92 20.42 -13.33
N THR A 125 -2.80 20.97 -12.13
CA THR A 125 -2.17 20.35 -10.96
C THR A 125 -3.05 20.58 -9.74
N GLY A 126 -3.40 19.54 -9.00
CA GLY A 126 -4.27 19.62 -7.84
C GLY A 126 -5.68 20.07 -8.22
N GLY A 127 -6.54 19.13 -8.64
CA GLY A 127 -7.87 19.47 -9.15
C GLY A 127 -8.72 20.24 -8.12
N ALA A 128 -8.74 19.78 -6.87
CA ALA A 128 -9.34 20.52 -5.75
C ALA A 128 -8.32 21.42 -5.05
N ILE A 129 -7.18 20.86 -4.64
CA ILE A 129 -6.21 21.53 -3.78
C ILE A 129 -4.81 21.46 -4.39
N LEU A 130 -4.16 22.62 -4.47
CA LEU A 130 -2.71 22.72 -4.64
C LEU A 130 -2.11 23.37 -3.39
N SER A 131 -1.28 22.63 -2.66
CA SER A 131 -0.55 23.17 -1.51
C SER A 131 0.95 23.16 -1.74
N ARG A 132 1.59 24.28 -1.39
CA ARG A 132 3.06 24.45 -1.38
C ARG A 132 3.66 24.61 0.00
N SER A 133 2.82 24.48 1.02
CA SER A 133 3.20 24.54 2.43
C SER A 133 2.44 23.46 3.21
N THR A 134 2.60 23.42 4.53
CA THR A 134 1.95 22.43 5.40
C THR A 134 0.44 22.37 5.16
N LEU A 135 -0.07 21.17 4.91
CA LEU A 135 -1.50 20.92 4.67
C LEU A 135 -2.04 19.93 5.69
N THR A 136 -3.12 20.30 6.36
CA THR A 136 -3.79 19.47 7.36
C THR A 136 -5.26 19.31 6.98
N LEU A 137 -5.71 18.07 6.80
CA LEU A 137 -7.07 17.73 6.42
C LEU A 137 -7.69 16.79 7.45
N THR A 138 -8.90 17.09 7.92
CA THR A 138 -9.63 16.22 8.85
C THR A 138 -11.08 16.15 8.45
N ASN A 139 -11.62 14.95 8.29
CA ASN A 139 -13.01 14.76 7.85
C ASN A 139 -13.33 15.56 6.58
N ILE A 140 -12.50 15.37 5.54
CA ILE A 140 -12.69 16.01 4.23
C ILE A 140 -13.08 14.94 3.21
N ARG A 141 -14.10 15.23 2.43
CA ARG A 141 -14.40 14.47 1.20
C ARG A 141 -13.96 15.28 -0.01
N ILE A 142 -13.19 14.68 -0.91
CA ILE A 142 -12.86 15.27 -2.21
C ILE A 142 -13.35 14.35 -3.31
N THR A 143 -14.20 14.84 -4.21
CA THR A 143 -14.78 13.99 -5.24
C THR A 143 -14.92 14.63 -6.62
N ASN A 144 -14.80 13.80 -7.67
CA ASN A 144 -15.00 14.20 -9.07
C ASN A 144 -14.04 15.31 -9.54
N CYS A 145 -12.86 15.38 -8.93
CA CYS A 145 -11.87 16.40 -9.24
C CYS A 145 -10.89 15.90 -10.32
N VAL A 146 -10.44 16.80 -11.19
CA VAL A 146 -9.59 16.46 -12.33
C VAL A 146 -8.37 17.38 -12.39
N ALA A 147 -7.19 16.78 -12.40
CA ALA A 147 -5.95 17.43 -12.80
C ALA A 147 -5.66 17.05 -14.26
N LYS A 148 -5.91 17.95 -15.23
CA LYS A 148 -5.62 17.71 -16.66
C LYS A 148 -4.50 18.62 -17.13
N GLY A 149 -3.37 18.03 -17.51
CA GLY A 149 -2.27 18.75 -18.14
C GLY A 149 -2.67 19.36 -19.49
N ALA A 150 -2.11 20.51 -19.81
CA ALA A 150 -2.30 21.19 -21.08
C ALA A 150 -1.82 20.35 -22.28
N ASP A 151 -2.62 20.36 -23.34
CA ASP A 151 -2.25 19.77 -24.62
C ASP A 151 -1.33 20.74 -25.39
N ASP A 152 -0.28 20.26 -26.06
CA ASP A 152 0.62 21.06 -26.91
C ASP A 152 0.83 20.40 -28.28
N PHE A 153 -0.05 20.76 -29.22
CA PHE A 153 0.03 20.30 -30.62
C PHE A 153 0.97 21.17 -31.49
N GLY A 154 1.57 22.22 -30.91
CA GLY A 154 2.38 23.22 -31.59
C GLY A 154 3.86 22.87 -31.74
N ALA A 155 4.22 21.60 -31.52
CA ALA A 155 5.57 21.01 -31.46
C ALA A 155 6.19 20.85 -30.06
N GLY A 156 5.42 21.06 -28.97
CA GLY A 156 5.86 20.78 -27.60
C GLY A 156 5.37 19.46 -27.02
N ALA A 157 5.79 19.17 -25.80
CA ALA A 157 5.33 18.03 -25.02
C ALA A 157 4.10 18.41 -24.22
N GLY A 158 3.16 17.47 -24.05
CA GLY A 158 2.00 17.70 -23.19
C GLY A 158 2.41 17.89 -21.73
N ALA A 159 1.71 18.76 -21.02
CA ALA A 159 1.97 18.97 -19.59
C ALA A 159 1.43 17.80 -18.76
N SER A 160 2.00 17.56 -17.58
CA SER A 160 1.53 16.47 -16.70
C SER A 160 0.26 16.87 -15.95
N GLY A 161 -0.68 15.93 -15.83
CA GLY A 161 -1.77 16.01 -14.87
C GLY A 161 -1.31 15.42 -13.55
N ARG A 162 -1.32 16.21 -12.47
CA ARG A 162 -0.78 15.80 -11.16
C ARG A 162 -1.79 15.99 -10.05
N GLY A 163 -2.13 14.93 -9.32
CA GLY A 163 -2.97 15.00 -8.13
C GLY A 163 -4.41 15.36 -8.47
N GLY A 164 -5.19 14.40 -8.96
CA GLY A 164 -6.57 14.67 -9.40
C GLY A 164 -7.43 15.33 -8.32
N ALA A 165 -7.24 14.93 -7.06
CA ALA A 165 -7.78 15.65 -5.91
C ALA A 165 -6.78 16.69 -5.38
N ILE A 166 -5.60 16.22 -4.96
CA ILE A 166 -4.62 17.04 -4.24
C ILE A 166 -3.25 16.87 -4.87
N ALA A 167 -2.60 18.00 -5.14
CA ALA A 167 -1.17 18.05 -5.37
C ALA A 167 -0.50 18.80 -4.21
N HIS A 168 0.42 18.13 -3.53
CA HIS A 168 1.23 18.72 -2.48
C HIS A 168 2.68 18.81 -2.95
N VAL A 169 3.12 20.02 -3.29
CA VAL A 169 4.36 20.26 -4.02
C VAL A 169 5.13 21.38 -3.38
N SER A 170 6.34 21.14 -2.87
CA SER A 170 7.13 22.17 -2.20
C SER A 170 8.63 21.94 -2.35
N THR A 171 9.36 23.03 -2.53
CA THR A 171 10.83 23.03 -2.48
C THR A 171 11.37 23.12 -1.05
N SER A 172 10.51 23.37 -0.07
CA SER A 172 10.84 23.42 1.35
C SER A 172 10.43 22.12 2.06
N SER A 173 10.97 21.90 3.25
CA SER A 173 10.52 20.81 4.13
C SER A 173 9.17 21.17 4.74
N VAL A 174 8.14 20.41 4.40
CA VAL A 174 6.74 20.67 4.79
C VAL A 174 6.05 19.38 5.25
N ALA A 175 4.96 19.52 6.01
CA ALA A 175 4.18 18.39 6.49
C ALA A 175 2.85 18.27 5.76
N PHE A 176 2.47 17.04 5.41
CA PHE A 176 1.11 16.68 5.01
C PHE A 176 0.49 15.77 6.06
N PHE A 177 -0.66 16.16 6.58
CA PHE A 177 -1.45 15.36 7.50
C PHE A 177 -2.89 15.23 6.99
N MET A 178 -3.41 14.01 6.94
CA MET A 178 -4.79 13.74 6.53
C MET A 178 -5.37 12.62 7.39
N THR A 179 -6.56 12.84 7.94
CA THR A 179 -7.25 11.81 8.75
C THR A 179 -8.76 11.82 8.56
N GLY A 180 -9.39 10.65 8.57
CA GLY A 180 -10.85 10.52 8.43
C GLY A 180 -11.39 11.03 7.09
N CYS A 181 -10.57 11.02 6.04
CA CYS A 181 -10.91 11.64 4.76
C CYS A 181 -11.35 10.62 3.70
N GLU A 182 -12.00 11.11 2.65
CA GLU A 182 -12.42 10.33 1.50
C GLU A 182 -11.99 11.04 0.21
N ILE A 183 -11.27 10.34 -0.67
CA ILE A 183 -10.92 10.79 -2.02
C ILE A 183 -11.60 9.84 -3.00
N ALA A 184 -12.50 10.34 -3.84
CA ALA A 184 -13.29 9.48 -4.71
C ALA A 184 -13.48 10.03 -6.13
N ASN A 185 -13.36 9.17 -7.15
CA ASN A 185 -13.66 9.54 -8.55
C ASN A 185 -12.78 10.66 -9.11
N CYS A 186 -11.56 10.80 -8.58
CA CYS A 186 -10.61 11.84 -9.00
C CYS A 186 -9.67 11.34 -10.10
N GLN A 187 -9.25 12.24 -10.99
CA GLN A 187 -8.47 11.87 -12.17
C GLN A 187 -7.25 12.76 -12.37
N ALA A 188 -6.10 12.14 -12.68
CA ALA A 188 -4.89 12.81 -13.14
C ALA A 188 -4.65 12.43 -14.61
N LEU A 189 -4.80 13.39 -15.52
CA LEU A 189 -4.77 13.18 -16.96
C LEU A 189 -3.61 13.95 -17.58
N GLY A 190 -2.67 13.23 -18.18
CA GLY A 190 -1.60 13.81 -18.98
C GLY A 190 -2.13 14.54 -20.20
N GLY A 191 -1.56 15.72 -20.49
CA GLY A 191 -1.81 16.45 -21.72
C GLY A 191 -1.17 15.73 -22.91
N SER A 192 -1.79 15.83 -24.08
CA SER A 192 -1.23 15.29 -25.33
C SER A 192 -0.21 16.27 -25.92
N GLY A 193 0.88 15.77 -26.49
CA GLY A 193 1.87 16.60 -27.17
C GLY A 193 2.33 16.00 -28.49
N SER A 194 2.89 16.82 -29.37
CA SER A 194 3.42 16.38 -30.66
C SER A 194 4.74 15.61 -30.53
N ILE A 195 5.54 15.95 -29.50
CA ILE A 195 6.87 15.39 -29.24
C ILE A 195 6.95 14.60 -27.92
N GLY A 196 5.80 14.30 -27.31
CA GLY A 196 5.71 13.51 -26.08
C GLY A 196 4.47 13.85 -25.27
N GLY A 197 3.94 12.85 -24.58
CA GLY A 197 2.81 13.02 -23.67
C GLY A 197 3.23 13.56 -22.30
N GLY A 198 2.29 14.18 -21.60
CA GLY A 198 2.44 14.49 -20.18
C GLY A 198 2.10 13.29 -19.30
N TYR A 199 2.71 13.18 -18.13
CA TYR A 199 2.40 12.12 -17.16
C TYR A 199 1.00 12.29 -16.55
N GLY A 200 0.34 11.19 -16.22
CA GLY A 200 -0.78 11.18 -15.28
C GLY A 200 -0.30 10.66 -13.94
N ASP A 201 -0.10 11.54 -12.95
CA ASP A 201 0.47 11.17 -11.66
C ASP A 201 -0.51 11.37 -10.51
N GLY A 202 -0.82 10.32 -9.77
CA GLY A 202 -1.62 10.42 -8.55
C GLY A 202 -3.06 10.78 -8.86
N GLY A 203 -3.87 9.82 -9.33
CA GLY A 203 -5.27 10.08 -9.71
C GLY A 203 -6.08 10.70 -8.55
N GLY A 204 -5.77 10.33 -7.31
CA GLY A 204 -6.20 11.04 -6.11
C GLY A 204 -5.14 12.03 -5.62
N LEU A 205 -4.04 11.50 -5.08
CA LEU A 205 -3.03 12.25 -4.34
C LEU A 205 -1.69 12.25 -5.04
N PHE A 206 -1.05 13.41 -5.11
CA PHE A 206 0.29 13.57 -5.66
C PHE A 206 1.22 14.30 -4.69
N PHE A 207 2.42 13.76 -4.48
CA PHE A 207 3.45 14.30 -3.60
C PHE A 207 4.75 14.56 -4.36
N ASP A 208 5.21 15.81 -4.27
CA ASP A 208 6.50 16.27 -4.80
C ASP A 208 7.12 17.32 -3.85
N HIS A 209 7.54 16.87 -2.67
CA HIS A 209 8.14 17.71 -1.64
C HIS A 209 9.04 16.94 -0.68
N THR A 210 9.86 17.69 0.07
CA THR A 210 10.60 17.16 1.23
C THR A 210 9.79 17.32 2.52
N GLY A 211 10.11 16.55 3.56
CA GLY A 211 9.45 16.65 4.87
C GLY A 211 8.72 15.37 5.27
N SER A 212 7.47 15.44 5.73
CA SER A 212 6.74 14.27 6.24
C SER A 212 5.34 14.16 5.66
N VAL A 213 4.89 12.92 5.45
CA VAL A 213 3.53 12.60 5.02
C VAL A 213 2.95 11.60 6.02
N THR A 214 1.79 11.92 6.58
CA THR A 214 1.02 11.03 7.45
C THR A 214 -0.43 11.02 6.99
N ILE A 215 -0.94 9.84 6.62
CA ILE A 215 -2.34 9.64 6.25
C ILE A 215 -2.90 8.51 7.11
N GLU A 216 -4.03 8.77 7.74
CA GLU A 216 -4.68 7.83 8.64
C GLU A 216 -6.17 7.71 8.31
N TYR A 217 -6.75 6.51 8.52
CA TYR A 217 -8.21 6.30 8.45
C TYR A 217 -8.88 6.93 7.23
N THR A 218 -8.24 6.80 6.06
CA THR A 218 -8.63 7.50 4.83
C THR A 218 -8.93 6.50 3.74
N ASN A 219 -9.98 6.77 2.96
CA ASN A 219 -10.36 5.97 1.80
C ASN A 219 -10.01 6.70 0.50
N ILE A 220 -9.31 6.04 -0.40
CA ILE A 220 -9.02 6.50 -1.76
C ILE A 220 -9.63 5.49 -2.71
N ASN A 221 -10.68 5.90 -3.42
CA ASN A 221 -11.51 4.98 -4.19
C ASN A 221 -11.76 5.49 -5.61
N ASN A 222 -11.71 4.59 -6.58
CA ASN A 222 -12.10 4.88 -7.96
C ASN A 222 -11.33 6.08 -8.56
N CYS A 223 -10.04 6.16 -8.26
CA CYS A 223 -9.17 7.21 -8.78
C CYS A 223 -8.38 6.70 -9.99
N TYR A 224 -8.15 7.60 -10.94
CA TYR A 224 -7.60 7.24 -12.25
C TYR A 224 -6.42 8.12 -12.64
N ALA A 225 -5.29 7.51 -12.98
CA ALA A 225 -4.10 8.17 -13.47
C ALA A 225 -3.83 7.71 -14.91
N HIS A 226 -3.85 8.63 -15.87
CA HIS A 226 -3.71 8.30 -17.29
C HIS A 226 -2.71 9.21 -17.97
N GLY A 227 -1.79 8.61 -18.73
CA GLY A 227 -0.80 9.35 -19.50
C GLY A 227 -1.40 10.20 -20.64
N GLY A 228 -0.58 11.08 -21.19
CA GLY A 228 -0.91 11.86 -22.39
C GLY A 228 -0.38 11.19 -23.65
N SER A 229 -1.05 11.41 -24.79
CA SER A 229 -0.55 10.92 -26.09
C SER A 229 0.70 11.71 -26.53
N GLY A 230 1.67 11.02 -27.13
CA GLY A 230 2.91 11.63 -27.63
C GLY A 230 2.91 11.97 -29.12
N GLY A 231 1.80 11.79 -29.84
CA GLY A 231 1.72 12.07 -31.26
C GLY A 231 2.68 11.21 -32.09
N THR A 232 3.78 11.81 -32.57
CA THR A 232 4.85 11.11 -33.30
C THR A 232 5.93 10.50 -32.40
N MET A 233 5.89 10.79 -31.10
CA MET A 233 6.80 10.29 -30.07
C MET A 233 6.04 9.38 -29.08
N PRO A 234 6.74 8.67 -28.19
CA PRO A 234 6.09 7.83 -27.19
C PRO A 234 5.10 8.63 -26.33
N GLY A 235 3.99 7.99 -26.00
CA GLY A 235 3.09 8.49 -24.98
C GLY A 235 3.73 8.42 -23.58
N ALA A 236 3.05 9.02 -22.62
CA ALA A 236 3.51 9.02 -21.23
C ALA A 236 2.77 7.98 -20.38
N PRO A 237 3.37 7.54 -19.26
CA PRO A 237 2.74 6.58 -18.37
C PRO A 237 1.69 7.20 -17.45
N GLY A 238 0.78 6.36 -16.97
CA GLY A 238 -0.02 6.60 -15.78
C GLY A 238 0.70 6.04 -14.56
N ARG A 239 0.77 6.81 -13.46
CA ARG A 239 1.46 6.43 -12.22
C ARG A 239 0.58 6.67 -11.00
N GLY A 240 0.37 5.65 -10.19
CA GLY A 240 -0.34 5.80 -8.92
C GLY A 240 -1.81 6.20 -9.12
N GLY A 241 -2.67 5.25 -9.50
CA GLY A 241 -4.09 5.56 -9.75
C GLY A 241 -4.75 6.22 -8.53
N GLY A 242 -4.43 5.76 -7.32
CA GLY A 242 -4.80 6.41 -6.07
C GLY A 242 -3.78 7.47 -5.63
N LEU A 243 -2.51 7.06 -5.51
CA LEU A 243 -1.46 7.87 -4.90
C LEU A 243 -0.14 7.75 -5.67
N ALA A 244 0.51 8.89 -5.95
CA ALA A 244 1.87 8.93 -6.47
C ALA A 244 2.79 9.84 -5.64
N SER A 245 4.01 9.37 -5.37
CA SER A 245 5.11 10.14 -4.80
C SER A 245 6.34 9.98 -5.68
N VAL A 246 6.96 11.08 -6.12
CA VAL A 246 8.02 11.06 -7.17
C VAL A 246 9.34 11.71 -6.76
N ALA A 247 10.40 11.45 -7.54
CA ALA A 247 11.78 11.87 -7.25
C ALA A 247 11.91 13.40 -7.25
N GLY A 248 12.48 13.93 -6.17
CA GLY A 248 12.29 15.31 -5.69
C GLY A 248 11.84 15.32 -4.22
N THR A 249 11.23 14.21 -3.80
CA THR A 249 10.76 13.97 -2.44
C THR A 249 11.81 13.27 -1.57
N ASN A 250 12.66 14.05 -0.90
CA ASN A 250 13.40 13.55 0.26
C ASN A 250 12.47 13.54 1.48
N VAL A 251 11.47 12.65 1.46
CA VAL A 251 10.51 12.52 2.55
C VAL A 251 11.24 11.86 3.73
N SER A 252 11.47 12.62 4.80
CA SER A 252 12.06 12.09 6.03
C SER A 252 11.25 10.92 6.61
N ALA A 253 9.92 10.92 6.44
CA ALA A 253 9.03 9.82 6.78
C ALA A 253 7.72 9.87 5.99
N PHE A 254 7.33 8.77 5.35
CA PHE A 254 6.03 8.60 4.70
C PHE A 254 5.27 7.47 5.41
N THR A 255 4.20 7.80 6.12
CA THR A 255 3.44 6.83 6.91
C THR A 255 1.98 6.80 6.48
N LEU A 256 1.51 5.60 6.15
CA LEU A 256 0.11 5.29 5.93
C LEU A 256 -0.35 4.30 6.98
N ASN A 257 -1.46 4.60 7.64
CA ASN A 257 -2.01 3.75 8.70
C ASN A 257 -3.53 3.63 8.56
N SER A 258 -4.03 2.40 8.38
CA SER A 258 -5.46 2.16 8.16
C SER A 258 -6.01 2.95 6.97
N VAL A 259 -5.25 2.95 5.86
CA VAL A 259 -5.64 3.59 4.60
C VAL A 259 -6.13 2.52 3.65
N LEU A 260 -7.31 2.74 3.07
CA LEU A 260 -7.87 1.90 2.01
C LEU A 260 -7.63 2.59 0.66
N VAL A 261 -6.99 1.89 -0.28
CA VAL A 261 -6.86 2.29 -1.67
C VAL A 261 -7.53 1.22 -2.53
N GLN A 262 -8.58 1.56 -3.27
CA GLN A 262 -9.31 0.56 -4.01
C GLN A 262 -9.91 1.04 -5.33
N ASN A 263 -10.08 0.11 -6.27
CA ASN A 263 -10.63 0.38 -7.60
C ASN A 263 -9.86 1.49 -8.33
N CYS A 264 -8.57 1.61 -8.06
CA CYS A 264 -7.74 2.65 -8.64
C CYS A 264 -7.01 2.10 -9.87
N THR A 265 -6.89 2.92 -10.91
CA THR A 265 -6.26 2.49 -12.16
C THR A 265 -5.16 3.46 -12.57
N ALA A 266 -4.00 2.91 -12.91
CA ALA A 266 -2.90 3.63 -13.54
C ALA A 266 -2.71 3.08 -14.96
N GLU A 267 -2.97 3.91 -15.97
CA GLU A 267 -3.00 3.51 -17.37
C GLU A 267 -2.02 4.32 -18.22
N GLY A 268 -1.14 3.60 -18.90
CA GLY A 268 -0.30 4.15 -19.96
C GLY A 268 -1.08 4.29 -21.26
N VAL A 269 -0.81 5.33 -22.02
CA VAL A 269 -1.43 5.50 -23.35
C VAL A 269 -0.82 4.58 -24.40
N ALA A 270 -1.60 4.31 -25.44
CA ALA A 270 -1.11 3.60 -26.60
C ALA A 270 0.06 4.33 -27.30
N GLY A 271 1.01 3.57 -27.84
CA GLY A 271 2.16 4.10 -28.56
C GLY A 271 1.76 4.79 -29.87
N GLY A 272 2.07 6.09 -30.01
CA GLY A 272 1.90 6.81 -31.27
C GLY A 272 2.98 6.46 -32.30
N GLY A 273 2.70 6.56 -33.60
CA GLY A 273 3.71 6.68 -34.67
C GLY A 273 4.80 5.59 -34.79
N GLY A 274 4.59 4.37 -34.29
CA GLY A 274 5.61 3.31 -34.31
C GLY A 274 6.52 3.31 -33.08
N TRP A 275 5.96 3.60 -31.90
CA TRP A 275 6.64 3.46 -30.61
C TRP A 275 5.95 2.42 -29.73
N THR A 276 6.66 1.98 -28.67
CA THR A 276 6.08 1.11 -27.64
C THR A 276 4.92 1.81 -26.94
N GLY A 277 3.98 1.03 -26.42
CA GLY A 277 2.98 1.57 -25.51
C GLY A 277 3.63 2.15 -24.24
N ALA A 278 3.00 3.13 -23.62
CA ALA A 278 3.46 3.67 -22.35
C ALA A 278 3.03 2.76 -21.20
N GLY A 279 3.77 2.80 -20.08
CA GLY A 279 3.48 1.92 -18.95
C GLY A 279 2.34 2.40 -18.05
N GLY A 280 1.68 1.46 -17.39
CA GLY A 280 0.86 1.68 -16.20
C GLY A 280 1.62 1.22 -14.97
N TYR A 281 1.86 2.11 -14.01
CA TYR A 281 2.70 1.82 -12.83
C TYR A 281 1.96 2.12 -11.54
N GLY A 282 1.80 1.12 -10.67
CA GLY A 282 1.17 1.34 -9.36
C GLY A 282 -0.31 1.65 -9.51
N GLY A 283 -1.13 0.66 -9.86
CA GLY A 283 -2.57 0.88 -10.06
C GLY A 283 -3.22 1.54 -8.85
N GLY A 284 -2.90 1.06 -7.64
CA GLY A 284 -3.20 1.76 -6.40
C GLY A 284 -2.19 2.86 -6.10
N MET A 285 -0.91 2.49 -5.98
CA MET A 285 0.12 3.33 -5.38
C MET A 285 1.46 3.26 -6.11
N TYR A 286 2.10 4.41 -6.29
CA TYR A 286 3.42 4.54 -6.89
C TYR A 286 4.37 5.34 -5.98
N PHE A 287 5.53 4.77 -5.68
CA PHE A 287 6.57 5.41 -4.88
C PHE A 287 7.91 5.41 -5.61
N ASP A 288 8.40 6.60 -5.93
CA ASP A 288 9.69 6.81 -6.58
C ASP A 288 10.45 7.85 -5.79
N THR A 289 10.99 7.39 -4.66
CA THR A 289 11.61 8.24 -3.65
C THR A 289 12.93 7.62 -3.22
N ASP A 290 14.00 8.42 -3.18
CA ASP A 290 15.38 7.92 -3.01
C ASP A 290 15.95 8.11 -1.60
N SER A 291 15.20 8.75 -0.71
CA SER A 291 15.59 8.87 0.69
C SER A 291 14.38 8.86 1.63
N GLY A 292 14.60 8.38 2.85
CA GLY A 292 13.57 8.23 3.86
C GLY A 292 13.19 6.81 4.22
N TYR A 293 12.07 6.71 4.92
CA TYR A 293 11.45 5.46 5.35
C TYR A 293 9.96 5.52 5.02
N ILE A 294 9.48 4.50 4.29
CA ILE A 294 8.08 4.40 3.88
C ILE A 294 7.44 3.25 4.64
N LYS A 295 6.43 3.58 5.46
CA LYS A 295 5.64 2.61 6.22
C LYS A 295 4.23 2.53 5.66
N LEU A 296 3.84 1.33 5.24
CA LEU A 296 2.58 1.02 4.59
C LEU A 296 1.77 0.05 5.46
N GLY A 297 0.87 0.59 6.29
CA GLY A 297 -0.21 -0.13 6.94
C GLY A 297 -1.52 0.12 6.21
N VAL A 298 -1.69 -0.55 5.07
CA VAL A 298 -2.72 -0.24 4.07
C VAL A 298 -3.53 -1.46 3.69
N ARG A 299 -4.76 -1.24 3.19
CA ARG A 299 -5.45 -2.20 2.34
C ARG A 299 -5.44 -1.68 0.91
N VAL A 300 -4.88 -2.42 -0.03
CA VAL A 300 -4.89 -2.09 -1.47
C VAL A 300 -5.66 -3.17 -2.21
N ALA A 301 -6.81 -2.81 -2.77
CA ALA A 301 -7.76 -3.78 -3.31
C ALA A 301 -8.22 -3.44 -4.73
N SER A 302 -8.37 -4.45 -5.59
CA SER A 302 -9.03 -4.30 -6.91
C SER A 302 -8.46 -3.16 -7.76
N SER A 303 -7.18 -2.87 -7.62
CA SER A 303 -6.50 -1.81 -8.37
C SER A 303 -5.75 -2.37 -9.57
N GLU A 304 -5.60 -1.57 -10.61
CA GLU A 304 -5.16 -2.01 -11.92
C GLU A 304 -4.01 -1.18 -12.48
N ALA A 305 -2.93 -1.85 -12.89
CA ALA A 305 -1.85 -1.25 -13.66
C ALA A 305 -1.95 -1.73 -15.10
N LEU A 306 -2.27 -0.81 -16.02
CA LEU A 306 -2.55 -1.11 -17.42
C LEU A 306 -1.48 -0.47 -18.32
N GLY A 307 -0.69 -1.32 -18.98
CA GLY A 307 0.19 -0.88 -20.05
C GLY A 307 -0.60 -0.53 -21.30
N GLY A 308 -0.25 0.57 -21.95
CA GLY A 308 -0.89 0.99 -23.18
C GLY A 308 -0.58 0.05 -24.34
N ASP A 309 -1.53 -0.15 -25.25
CA ASP A 309 -1.31 -0.95 -26.46
C ASP A 309 -0.23 -0.33 -27.37
N SER A 310 0.38 -1.12 -28.24
CA SER A 310 1.32 -0.57 -29.23
C SER A 310 0.69 -0.46 -30.63
N ALA A 311 1.28 0.38 -31.47
CA ALA A 311 1.10 0.27 -32.92
C ALA A 311 1.79 -1.01 -33.47
N SER A 312 1.38 -1.47 -34.66
CA SER A 312 1.87 -2.70 -35.30
C SER A 312 3.38 -2.64 -35.57
N ALA A 313 4.18 -3.27 -34.69
CA ALA A 313 5.61 -3.66 -34.81
C ALA A 313 6.41 -3.50 -33.50
N PHE A 314 5.85 -2.93 -32.42
CA PHE A 314 6.59 -2.64 -31.18
C PHE A 314 6.00 -3.35 -29.96
N GLN A 315 6.73 -3.47 -28.86
CA GLN A 315 6.18 -4.07 -27.64
C GLN A 315 5.04 -3.20 -27.07
N GLY A 316 3.99 -3.83 -26.53
CA GLY A 316 3.00 -3.15 -25.69
C GLY A 316 3.65 -2.53 -24.45
N GLY A 317 3.00 -1.54 -23.85
CA GLY A 317 3.48 -0.89 -22.65
C GLY A 317 3.48 -1.82 -21.43
N ASP A 318 4.35 -1.54 -20.48
CA ASP A 318 4.48 -2.33 -19.26
C ASP A 318 3.27 -2.13 -18.33
N GLY A 319 2.79 -3.19 -17.70
CA GLY A 319 1.86 -3.08 -16.56
C GLY A 319 2.57 -3.57 -15.31
N PHE A 320 2.96 -2.70 -14.38
CA PHE A 320 3.69 -3.12 -13.17
C PHE A 320 3.04 -2.60 -11.89
N GLY A 321 2.98 -3.46 -10.87
CA GLY A 321 2.47 -3.05 -9.56
C GLY A 321 0.97 -2.77 -9.61
N GLY A 322 0.12 -3.77 -9.85
CA GLY A 322 -1.35 -3.56 -9.88
C GLY A 322 -1.84 -2.87 -8.61
N GLY A 323 -1.36 -3.33 -7.46
CA GLY A 323 -1.54 -2.66 -6.17
C GLY A 323 -0.49 -1.57 -5.96
N ILE A 324 0.77 -1.98 -5.79
CA ILE A 324 1.86 -1.10 -5.34
C ILE A 324 3.09 -1.24 -6.25
N TYR A 325 3.62 -0.11 -6.70
CA TYR A 325 4.91 0.00 -7.36
C TYR A 325 5.90 0.76 -6.46
N LEU A 326 7.05 0.13 -6.17
CA LEU A 326 8.15 0.68 -5.39
C LEU A 326 9.39 0.88 -6.30
N ALA A 327 9.55 2.08 -6.85
CA ALA A 327 10.59 2.42 -7.83
C ALA A 327 11.88 2.96 -7.21
N GLY A 328 11.75 3.74 -6.14
CA GLY A 328 12.90 4.46 -5.56
C GLY A 328 13.77 3.60 -4.64
N ALA A 329 14.97 4.08 -4.33
CA ALA A 329 15.97 3.37 -3.52
C ALA A 329 15.65 3.25 -2.00
N ASN A 330 14.44 3.59 -1.60
CA ASN A 330 14.02 3.65 -0.20
C ASN A 330 13.86 2.30 0.50
N ASN A 331 13.92 2.33 1.83
CA ASN A 331 13.47 1.20 2.63
C ASN A 331 11.94 1.27 2.83
N TYR A 332 11.27 0.20 2.48
CA TYR A 332 9.82 0.06 2.56
C TYR A 332 9.46 -0.95 3.65
N LEU A 333 8.61 -0.57 4.60
CA LEU A 333 7.97 -1.49 5.54
C LEU A 333 6.48 -1.62 5.20
N VAL A 334 6.12 -2.77 4.64
CA VAL A 334 4.73 -3.19 4.42
C VAL A 334 4.30 -4.02 5.62
N ILE A 335 3.52 -3.44 6.53
CA ILE A 335 3.23 -4.04 7.83
C ILE A 335 1.74 -4.04 8.15
N ARG A 336 1.21 -5.19 8.56
CA ARG A 336 -0.23 -5.35 8.84
C ARG A 336 -1.08 -4.84 7.68
N ALA A 337 -0.64 -5.16 6.47
CA ALA A 337 -1.29 -4.75 5.23
C ALA A 337 -2.09 -5.91 4.62
N GLU A 338 -3.05 -5.53 3.78
CA GLU A 338 -3.84 -6.44 2.94
C GLU A 338 -3.73 -5.97 1.50
N ILE A 339 -3.15 -6.78 0.61
CA ILE A 339 -2.95 -6.41 -0.79
C ILE A 339 -3.64 -7.47 -1.63
N GLU A 340 -4.83 -7.14 -2.13
CA GLU A 340 -5.73 -8.15 -2.68
C GLU A 340 -6.37 -7.81 -4.03
N SER A 341 -6.58 -8.86 -4.83
CA SER A 341 -7.36 -8.77 -6.08
C SER A 341 -6.86 -7.69 -7.05
N ASN A 342 -5.58 -7.30 -6.96
CA ASN A 342 -5.01 -6.30 -7.84
C ASN A 342 -4.49 -6.94 -9.11
N THR A 343 -4.59 -6.22 -10.22
CA THR A 343 -4.26 -6.76 -11.54
C THR A 343 -3.18 -5.90 -12.21
N SER A 344 -2.19 -6.57 -12.78
CA SER A 344 -1.21 -5.97 -13.67
C SER A 344 -1.42 -6.56 -15.06
N THR A 345 -1.56 -5.70 -16.07
CA THR A 345 -1.78 -6.09 -17.46
C THR A 345 -0.84 -5.28 -18.35
N GLY A 346 0.02 -5.96 -19.11
CA GLY A 346 0.81 -5.30 -20.14
C GLY A 346 -0.01 -5.05 -21.41
N GLY A 347 0.33 -4.01 -22.15
CA GLY A 347 -0.37 -3.63 -23.37
C GLY A 347 -0.31 -4.71 -24.44
N SER A 348 -1.36 -4.78 -25.25
CA SER A 348 -1.48 -5.78 -26.33
C SER A 348 -0.63 -5.41 -27.54
N ASN A 349 -0.15 -6.43 -28.26
CA ASN A 349 0.57 -6.26 -29.53
C ASN A 349 0.47 -7.51 -30.44
N SER A 350 0.77 -7.35 -31.74
CA SER A 350 0.80 -8.42 -32.74
C SER A 350 2.06 -9.31 -32.75
N ILE A 351 3.11 -8.94 -32.01
CA ILE A 351 4.42 -9.61 -31.87
C ILE A 351 4.65 -10.05 -30.42
N THR A 352 4.77 -9.11 -29.47
CA THR A 352 4.95 -9.40 -28.03
C THR A 352 4.19 -8.39 -27.19
N ASN A 353 3.30 -8.90 -26.33
CA ASN A 353 2.63 -8.08 -25.33
C ASN A 353 3.65 -7.41 -24.39
N GLY A 354 3.23 -6.30 -23.78
CA GLY A 354 3.96 -5.69 -22.69
C GLY A 354 4.10 -6.67 -21.51
N PRO A 355 5.20 -6.60 -20.75
CA PRO A 355 5.37 -7.38 -19.54
C PRO A 355 4.34 -6.98 -18.47
N SER A 356 3.94 -7.97 -17.67
CA SER A 356 3.01 -7.82 -16.56
C SER A 356 3.61 -8.48 -15.32
N HIS A 357 3.99 -7.66 -14.34
CA HIS A 357 4.64 -8.09 -13.10
C HIS A 357 4.07 -7.42 -11.86
N GLY A 358 4.10 -8.14 -10.73
CA GLY A 358 3.73 -7.58 -9.43
C GLY A 358 2.27 -7.16 -9.38
N GLY A 359 1.33 -8.09 -9.55
CA GLY A 359 -0.10 -7.81 -9.38
C GLY A 359 -0.37 -7.11 -8.04
N GLY A 360 0.20 -7.64 -6.96
CA GLY A 360 0.21 -7.04 -5.64
C GLY A 360 1.31 -5.99 -5.48
N ILE A 361 2.56 -6.43 -5.41
CA ILE A 361 3.73 -5.55 -5.23
C ILE A 361 4.76 -5.78 -6.34
N TYR A 362 5.20 -4.69 -6.96
CA TYR A 362 6.38 -4.65 -7.83
C TYR A 362 7.44 -3.73 -7.23
N ALA A 363 8.61 -4.27 -6.90
CA ALA A 363 9.74 -3.51 -6.35
C ALA A 363 10.90 -3.47 -7.35
N ALA A 364 11.14 -2.28 -7.90
CA ALA A 364 12.20 -2.02 -8.88
C ALA A 364 13.42 -1.29 -8.29
N GLY A 365 13.26 -0.63 -7.14
CA GLY A 365 14.32 0.13 -6.50
C GLY A 365 15.33 -0.72 -5.75
N THR A 366 16.52 -0.17 -5.46
CA THR A 366 17.62 -0.89 -4.78
C THR A 366 17.47 -1.00 -3.26
N GLY A 367 16.45 -0.37 -2.68
CA GLY A 367 16.20 -0.40 -1.24
C GLY A 367 15.60 -1.72 -0.76
N THR A 368 15.49 -1.88 0.56
CA THR A 368 14.93 -3.12 1.13
C THR A 368 13.42 -3.05 1.23
N VAL A 369 12.73 -4.08 0.76
CA VAL A 369 11.29 -4.29 0.99
C VAL A 369 11.13 -5.25 2.17
N SER A 370 10.56 -4.75 3.26
CA SER A 370 10.26 -5.52 4.47
C SER A 370 8.75 -5.75 4.57
N ILE A 371 8.31 -7.00 4.47
CA ILE A 371 6.91 -7.41 4.56
C ILE A 371 6.71 -8.11 5.92
N GLN A 372 5.81 -7.60 6.76
CA GLN A 372 5.62 -8.11 8.12
C GLN A 372 4.14 -8.21 8.50
N SER A 373 3.69 -9.37 8.98
CA SER A 373 2.30 -9.56 9.42
C SER A 373 1.27 -9.15 8.36
N THR A 374 1.58 -9.40 7.10
CA THR A 374 0.82 -8.91 5.93
C THR A 374 0.23 -10.09 5.17
N ARG A 375 -0.93 -9.88 4.52
CA ARG A 375 -1.46 -10.85 3.56
C ARG A 375 -1.54 -10.26 2.15
N ILE A 376 -1.06 -11.01 1.17
CA ILE A 376 -1.03 -10.62 -0.25
C ILE A 376 -1.73 -11.72 -1.05
N TRP A 377 -2.96 -11.46 -1.52
CA TRP A 377 -3.79 -12.54 -2.05
C TRP A 377 -4.61 -12.21 -3.29
N GLY A 378 -4.93 -13.23 -4.10
CA GLY A 378 -5.85 -13.07 -5.22
C GLY A 378 -5.37 -12.09 -6.30
N ASN A 379 -4.10 -11.68 -6.27
CA ASN A 379 -3.57 -10.74 -7.25
C ASN A 379 -3.25 -11.48 -8.56
N THR A 380 -3.31 -10.75 -9.67
CA THR A 380 -3.11 -11.31 -11.01
C THR A 380 -2.04 -10.55 -11.78
N ALA A 381 -1.10 -11.29 -12.37
CA ALA A 381 -0.11 -10.79 -13.32
C ALA A 381 0.40 -11.95 -14.21
N ALA A 382 1.10 -11.65 -15.30
CA ALA A 382 1.73 -12.69 -16.13
C ALA A 382 2.88 -13.40 -15.39
N SER A 383 3.56 -12.70 -14.47
CA SER A 383 4.62 -13.25 -13.62
C SER A 383 4.73 -12.47 -12.29
N GLY A 384 4.98 -13.16 -11.18
CA GLY A 384 5.15 -12.57 -9.85
C GLY A 384 3.93 -11.80 -9.38
N ALA A 385 2.75 -12.40 -9.49
CA ALA A 385 1.49 -11.74 -9.16
C ALA A 385 1.39 -11.33 -7.70
N GLY A 386 1.96 -12.10 -6.76
CA GLY A 386 2.06 -11.66 -5.36
C GLY A 386 3.10 -10.53 -5.20
N VAL A 387 4.38 -10.90 -5.26
CA VAL A 387 5.52 -10.00 -5.06
C VAL A 387 6.59 -10.24 -6.12
N THR A 388 7.02 -9.17 -6.79
CA THR A 388 8.21 -9.18 -7.64
C THR A 388 9.25 -8.23 -7.06
N VAL A 389 10.49 -8.71 -6.88
CA VAL A 389 11.64 -7.89 -6.49
C VAL A 389 12.68 -7.96 -7.61
N VAL A 390 12.91 -6.82 -8.25
CA VAL A 390 13.84 -6.69 -9.38
C VAL A 390 15.22 -6.23 -8.93
N ALA A 391 15.25 -5.27 -8.01
CA ALA A 391 16.46 -4.80 -7.35
C ALA A 391 16.23 -4.73 -5.83
N GLY A 392 17.32 -4.65 -5.06
CA GLY A 392 17.25 -4.56 -3.60
C GLY A 392 16.98 -5.89 -2.90
N ALA A 393 16.73 -5.86 -1.59
CA ALA A 393 16.53 -7.05 -0.76
C ALA A 393 15.06 -7.23 -0.39
N LEU A 394 14.64 -8.49 -0.19
CA LEU A 394 13.33 -8.83 0.38
C LEU A 394 13.54 -9.41 1.78
N THR A 395 12.85 -8.87 2.76
CA THR A 395 12.64 -9.55 4.05
C THR A 395 11.16 -9.77 4.26
N CYS A 396 10.72 -11.02 4.42
CA CYS A 396 9.33 -11.37 4.61
C CYS A 396 9.18 -12.14 5.93
N GLY A 397 8.35 -11.63 6.84
CA GLY A 397 8.19 -12.15 8.19
C GLY A 397 6.72 -12.32 8.57
N SER A 398 6.34 -13.47 9.15
CA SER A 398 5.01 -13.68 9.74
C SER A 398 3.84 -13.35 8.78
N SER A 399 4.02 -13.60 7.48
CA SER A 399 3.13 -13.13 6.41
C SER A 399 2.55 -14.27 5.59
N CYS A 400 1.44 -14.02 4.90
CA CYS A 400 0.80 -15.00 4.02
C CYS A 400 0.69 -14.45 2.58
N ILE A 401 1.21 -15.20 1.62
CA ILE A 401 1.14 -14.86 0.18
C ILE A 401 0.39 -16.00 -0.50
N ASP A 402 -0.86 -15.77 -0.85
CA ASP A 402 -1.76 -16.87 -1.23
C ASP A 402 -2.68 -16.59 -2.42
N ASN A 403 -3.06 -17.64 -3.15
CA ASN A 403 -4.05 -17.56 -4.21
C ASN A 403 -3.74 -16.51 -5.31
N ASN A 404 -2.47 -16.18 -5.54
CA ASN A 404 -2.08 -15.25 -6.61
C ASN A 404 -1.92 -16.00 -7.94
N THR A 405 -2.40 -15.42 -9.03
CA THR A 405 -2.33 -15.98 -10.39
C THR A 405 -1.24 -15.30 -11.18
N GLY A 406 -0.15 -16.01 -11.47
CA GLY A 406 1.11 -15.43 -11.96
C GLY A 406 2.33 -15.82 -11.13
N GLY A 407 2.15 -16.57 -10.04
CA GLY A 407 3.17 -16.94 -9.07
C GLY A 407 3.12 -16.10 -7.79
N GLY A 408 3.62 -16.66 -6.69
CA GLY A 408 3.66 -16.02 -5.38
C GLY A 408 4.76 -14.95 -5.29
N ILE A 409 6.03 -15.37 -5.36
CA ILE A 409 7.19 -14.49 -5.24
C ILE A 409 8.15 -14.71 -6.40
N VAL A 410 8.65 -13.63 -7.00
CA VAL A 410 9.71 -13.66 -8.01
C VAL A 410 10.87 -12.75 -7.59
N LEU A 411 12.08 -13.28 -7.60
CA LEU A 411 13.31 -12.59 -7.20
C LEU A 411 14.27 -12.57 -8.40
N HIS A 412 14.57 -11.38 -8.94
CA HIS A 412 15.48 -11.22 -10.08
C HIS A 412 16.92 -10.96 -9.66
N THR A 413 17.84 -11.09 -10.61
CA THR A 413 19.24 -10.71 -10.46
C THR A 413 19.59 -9.46 -11.26
N PRO A 414 20.60 -8.67 -10.83
CA PRO A 414 21.24 -8.72 -9.51
C PRO A 414 20.34 -8.08 -8.45
N SER A 415 20.09 -8.76 -7.34
CA SER A 415 19.38 -8.18 -6.19
C SER A 415 20.03 -8.63 -4.87
N GLY A 416 19.64 -8.00 -3.76
CA GLY A 416 20.25 -8.19 -2.44
C GLY A 416 19.86 -9.54 -1.81
N PRO A 417 20.49 -9.95 -0.70
CA PRO A 417 20.13 -11.19 -0.02
C PRO A 417 18.67 -11.13 0.44
N HIS A 418 17.90 -12.18 0.13
CA HIS A 418 16.50 -12.29 0.52
C HIS A 418 16.33 -13.24 1.71
N ALA A 419 15.41 -12.90 2.60
CA ALA A 419 15.06 -13.70 3.76
C ALA A 419 13.54 -13.85 3.88
N ILE A 420 13.06 -15.07 4.04
CA ILE A 420 11.66 -15.41 4.29
C ILE A 420 11.60 -16.22 5.57
N THR A 421 10.83 -15.76 6.56
CA THR A 421 10.77 -16.38 7.88
C THR A 421 9.35 -16.41 8.43
N ASN A 422 8.90 -17.56 8.95
CA ASN A 422 7.55 -17.71 9.50
C ASN A 422 6.45 -17.30 8.49
N CYS A 423 6.63 -17.64 7.21
CA CYS A 423 5.66 -17.27 6.19
C CYS A 423 4.91 -18.48 5.65
N THR A 424 3.66 -18.26 5.25
CA THR A 424 2.86 -19.23 4.49
C THR A 424 2.74 -18.75 3.05
N ILE A 425 3.15 -19.58 2.10
CA ILE A 425 3.05 -19.30 0.65
C ILE A 425 2.24 -20.43 0.03
N SER A 426 0.95 -20.17 -0.26
CA SER A 426 0.00 -21.25 -0.54
C SER A 426 -1.02 -20.96 -1.63
N GLY A 427 -1.39 -21.96 -2.42
CA GLY A 427 -2.45 -21.81 -3.42
C GLY A 427 -2.11 -20.88 -4.59
N ASN A 428 -0.86 -20.42 -4.72
CA ASN A 428 -0.46 -19.56 -5.82
C ASN A 428 -0.30 -20.38 -7.10
N ALA A 429 -0.78 -19.85 -8.22
CA ALA A 429 -0.69 -20.50 -9.52
C ALA A 429 0.39 -19.84 -10.36
N ALA A 430 1.32 -20.63 -10.90
CA ALA A 430 2.35 -20.15 -11.80
C ALA A 430 1.76 -19.43 -13.01
N GLY A 431 2.44 -18.37 -13.46
CA GLY A 431 2.01 -17.58 -14.60
C GLY A 431 2.18 -18.27 -15.95
N THR A 432 1.76 -17.57 -17.00
CA THR A 432 1.87 -18.03 -18.40
C THR A 432 3.13 -17.54 -19.10
N ALA A 433 3.97 -16.73 -18.43
CA ALA A 433 5.21 -16.22 -19.00
C ALA A 433 6.22 -17.36 -19.27
N ALA A 434 7.03 -17.23 -20.32
CA ALA A 434 8.05 -18.23 -20.66
C ALA A 434 9.17 -18.24 -19.61
N GLY A 435 9.40 -19.37 -18.94
CA GLY A 435 10.43 -19.55 -17.92
C GLY A 435 10.14 -20.74 -17.01
N PRO A 436 10.99 -21.02 -16.01
CA PRO A 436 10.68 -22.06 -15.04
C PRO A 436 9.55 -21.57 -14.11
N ASN A 437 8.44 -22.29 -14.14
CA ASN A 437 7.15 -21.87 -13.60
C ASN A 437 6.99 -22.29 -12.13
N ALA A 438 7.47 -21.45 -11.20
CA ALA A 438 7.15 -21.62 -9.80
C ALA A 438 5.75 -21.08 -9.49
N GLY A 439 4.93 -21.91 -8.84
CA GLY A 439 3.72 -21.42 -8.21
C GLY A 439 4.08 -20.63 -6.95
N GLY A 440 4.99 -21.15 -6.13
CA GLY A 440 5.42 -20.53 -4.87
C GLY A 440 6.47 -19.43 -5.08
N ILE A 441 7.75 -19.81 -5.13
CA ILE A 441 8.90 -18.89 -5.21
C ILE A 441 9.73 -19.19 -6.46
N ASN A 442 9.96 -18.18 -7.29
CA ASN A 442 10.91 -18.22 -8.39
C ASN A 442 12.14 -17.37 -8.05
N ASN A 443 13.26 -18.02 -7.74
CA ASN A 443 14.53 -17.37 -7.50
C ASN A 443 15.40 -17.42 -8.77
N LEU A 444 15.44 -16.31 -9.51
CA LEU A 444 16.18 -16.18 -10.77
C LEU A 444 17.67 -15.91 -10.58
N GLY A 445 18.16 -15.95 -9.33
CA GLY A 445 19.56 -16.21 -9.09
C GLY A 445 20.27 -15.41 -8.01
N THR A 446 19.54 -15.02 -6.96
CA THR A 446 20.09 -14.34 -5.79
C THR A 446 20.17 -15.28 -4.59
N ASP A 447 20.89 -14.83 -3.55
CA ASP A 447 20.91 -15.54 -2.27
C ASP A 447 19.53 -15.44 -1.62
N LEU A 448 18.94 -16.60 -1.31
CA LEU A 448 17.65 -16.70 -0.65
C LEU A 448 17.78 -17.63 0.56
N THR A 449 17.43 -17.13 1.74
CA THR A 449 17.24 -17.96 2.94
C THR A 449 15.76 -18.06 3.25
N VAL A 450 15.25 -19.29 3.37
CA VAL A 450 13.89 -19.57 3.82
C VAL A 450 13.95 -20.38 5.11
N THR A 451 13.32 -19.85 6.16
CA THR A 451 13.40 -20.39 7.52
C THR A 451 12.01 -20.54 8.11
N HIS A 452 11.70 -21.67 8.75
CA HIS A 452 10.44 -21.87 9.48
C HIS A 452 9.21 -21.43 8.68
N SER A 453 9.14 -21.80 7.41
CA SER A 453 8.06 -21.36 6.50
C SER A 453 7.34 -22.56 5.88
N THR A 454 6.13 -22.35 5.37
CA THR A 454 5.31 -23.39 4.74
C THR A 454 4.97 -22.97 3.32
N ILE A 455 5.46 -23.74 2.34
CA ILE A 455 5.25 -23.51 0.90
C ILE A 455 4.52 -24.72 0.33
N THR A 456 3.22 -24.59 0.10
CA THR A 456 2.35 -25.74 -0.18
C THR A 456 1.19 -25.40 -1.11
N ALA A 457 0.55 -26.41 -1.71
CA ALA A 457 -0.65 -26.25 -2.52
C ALA A 457 -0.51 -25.23 -3.68
N ASN A 458 0.71 -24.85 -4.06
CA ASN A 458 0.92 -23.96 -5.19
C ASN A 458 0.79 -24.77 -6.49
N SER A 459 0.14 -24.22 -7.51
CA SER A 459 0.05 -24.84 -8.84
C SER A 459 1.31 -24.49 -9.63
N GLY A 460 2.16 -25.48 -9.88
CA GLY A 460 3.56 -25.32 -10.30
C GLY A 460 4.54 -25.85 -9.25
N THR A 461 5.84 -25.70 -9.48
CA THR A 461 6.86 -26.07 -8.48
C THR A 461 6.79 -25.13 -7.27
N GLY A 462 7.04 -25.66 -6.07
CA GLY A 462 7.06 -24.88 -4.83
C GLY A 462 8.17 -23.84 -4.83
N ILE A 463 9.42 -24.26 -5.04
CA ILE A 463 10.57 -23.37 -5.22
C ILE A 463 11.36 -23.75 -6.45
N VAL A 464 11.55 -22.78 -7.35
CA VAL A 464 12.46 -22.87 -8.47
C VAL A 464 13.69 -22.02 -8.20
N HIS A 465 14.87 -22.57 -8.48
CA HIS A 465 16.14 -21.84 -8.49
C HIS A 465 16.86 -22.03 -9.83
N SER A 466 17.30 -20.95 -10.47
CA SER A 466 17.85 -20.99 -11.83
C SER A 466 19.22 -20.31 -12.04
N SER A 467 20.12 -20.27 -11.05
CA SER A 467 21.47 -19.68 -11.22
C SER A 467 22.62 -20.41 -10.48
N ALA A 468 23.77 -19.73 -10.34
CA ALA A 468 24.97 -20.17 -9.64
C ALA A 468 25.03 -19.78 -8.13
N GLN A 469 24.09 -18.98 -7.63
CA GLN A 469 24.02 -18.56 -6.21
C GLN A 469 23.19 -19.54 -5.36
N GLN A 470 23.18 -19.38 -4.03
CA GLN A 470 22.66 -20.42 -3.13
C GLN A 470 21.24 -20.10 -2.60
N THR A 471 20.33 -21.08 -2.68
CA THR A 471 19.07 -21.05 -1.92
C THR A 471 19.19 -21.97 -0.70
N THR A 472 19.11 -21.41 0.51
CA THR A 472 19.20 -22.17 1.77
C THR A 472 17.82 -22.34 2.38
N LEU A 473 17.46 -23.60 2.64
CA LEU A 473 16.22 -23.94 3.35
C LEU A 473 16.57 -24.45 4.74
N GLN A 474 15.88 -23.96 5.77
CA GLN A 474 16.01 -24.45 7.13
C GLN A 474 14.65 -24.55 7.80
N ALA A 475 14.37 -25.66 8.49
CA ALA A 475 13.12 -25.84 9.23
C ALA A 475 11.87 -25.52 8.40
N THR A 476 11.89 -25.76 7.08
CA THR A 476 10.86 -25.30 6.14
C THR A 476 10.13 -26.47 5.53
N ILE A 477 8.80 -26.34 5.40
CA ILE A 477 7.95 -27.28 4.67
C ILE A 477 7.84 -26.82 3.23
N VAL A 478 8.23 -27.67 2.27
CA VAL A 478 7.93 -27.50 0.84
C VAL A 478 7.31 -28.81 0.35
N ALA A 479 5.98 -28.87 0.32
CA ALA A 479 5.26 -30.11 0.05
C ALA A 479 3.90 -29.85 -0.59
N ALA A 480 3.39 -30.85 -1.32
CA ALA A 480 2.06 -30.83 -1.95
C ALA A 480 1.86 -29.66 -2.93
N ASN A 481 2.94 -29.22 -3.61
CA ASN A 481 2.81 -28.31 -4.74
C ASN A 481 2.48 -29.12 -6.01
N THR A 482 1.54 -28.63 -6.80
CA THR A 482 0.86 -29.36 -7.87
C THR A 482 1.29 -28.81 -9.24
N GLY A 483 2.47 -29.23 -9.70
CA GLY A 483 3.03 -28.89 -11.02
C GLY A 483 3.49 -30.13 -11.78
N THR A 484 4.04 -29.95 -12.99
CA THR A 484 4.66 -31.06 -13.76
C THR A 484 6.02 -31.50 -13.19
N GLY A 485 6.51 -30.79 -12.18
CA GLY A 485 7.81 -31.00 -11.57
C GLY A 485 7.72 -31.16 -10.05
N PRO A 486 8.85 -31.54 -9.43
CA PRO A 486 9.02 -31.69 -7.98
C PRO A 486 8.68 -30.42 -7.17
N ASP A 487 8.60 -30.54 -5.85
CA ASP A 487 8.42 -29.41 -4.92
C ASP A 487 9.61 -28.43 -4.98
N LEU A 488 10.81 -28.94 -5.26
CA LEU A 488 12.03 -28.18 -5.50
C LEU A 488 12.60 -28.46 -6.89
N SER A 489 12.96 -27.42 -7.64
CA SER A 489 13.60 -27.54 -8.96
C SER A 489 14.78 -26.58 -9.08
N GLY A 490 15.91 -27.06 -9.60
CA GLY A 490 17.13 -26.26 -9.77
C GLY A 490 18.38 -26.89 -9.16
N SER A 491 19.55 -26.36 -9.51
CA SER A 491 20.83 -27.04 -9.25
C SER A 491 21.54 -26.69 -7.94
N ILE A 492 21.13 -25.63 -7.22
CA ILE A 492 21.88 -25.14 -6.03
C ILE A 492 20.93 -24.83 -4.88
N PHE A 493 20.60 -25.86 -4.12
CA PHE A 493 19.98 -25.74 -2.81
C PHE A 493 20.96 -26.16 -1.71
N GLN A 494 20.93 -25.45 -0.60
CA GLN A 494 21.60 -25.83 0.62
C GLN A 494 20.59 -26.33 1.64
N ASP A 495 20.86 -27.52 2.15
CA ASP A 495 20.17 -28.04 3.31
C ASP A 495 20.74 -27.37 4.57
N GLY A 496 20.04 -26.35 5.06
CA GLY A 496 20.28 -25.74 6.38
C GLY A 496 19.78 -26.61 7.54
N GLY A 497 19.22 -27.78 7.24
CA GLY A 497 18.73 -28.77 8.18
C GLY A 497 17.24 -28.66 8.48
N TYR A 498 16.69 -29.78 8.93
CA TYR A 498 15.34 -29.92 9.48
C TYR A 498 14.23 -29.51 8.51
N ASN A 499 14.43 -29.68 7.20
CA ASN A 499 13.38 -29.38 6.22
C ASN A 499 12.40 -30.55 6.09
N LEU A 500 11.16 -30.29 5.65
CA LEU A 500 10.24 -31.31 5.18
C LEU A 500 9.95 -31.06 3.70
N ILE A 501 10.54 -31.88 2.84
CA ILE A 501 10.37 -31.80 1.40
C ILE A 501 9.50 -32.95 0.93
N GLY A 502 8.35 -32.63 0.33
CA GLY A 502 7.44 -33.62 -0.22
C GLY A 502 8.13 -34.45 -1.31
N GLU A 503 8.56 -33.80 -2.38
CA GLU A 503 9.38 -34.37 -3.45
C GLU A 503 10.54 -33.45 -3.86
N TYR A 504 11.79 -33.92 -3.73
CA TYR A 504 12.99 -33.09 -3.86
C TYR A 504 13.49 -32.87 -5.29
N GLY A 505 13.07 -33.67 -6.27
CA GLY A 505 13.48 -33.46 -7.65
C GLY A 505 14.96 -33.72 -7.94
N ASP A 506 15.60 -32.75 -8.61
CA ASP A 506 17.03 -32.78 -8.95
C ASP A 506 17.95 -32.37 -7.77
N VAL A 507 17.37 -32.04 -6.61
CA VAL A 507 18.10 -31.52 -5.45
C VAL A 507 18.74 -32.66 -4.64
N VAL A 508 19.98 -32.47 -4.15
CA VAL A 508 20.69 -33.49 -3.36
C VAL A 508 20.35 -33.37 -1.86
N PHE A 509 19.07 -33.40 -1.51
CA PHE A 509 18.64 -33.53 -0.11
C PHE A 509 18.46 -35.02 0.20
N VAL A 510 18.95 -35.45 1.37
CA VAL A 510 18.93 -36.87 1.75
C VAL A 510 18.09 -37.03 3.00
N HIS A 511 17.10 -37.93 2.94
CA HIS A 511 16.25 -38.25 4.08
C HIS A 511 17.08 -38.64 5.32
N GLY A 512 16.80 -38.00 6.45
CA GLY A 512 17.45 -38.25 7.74
C GLY A 512 18.82 -37.57 7.92
N VAL A 513 19.35 -36.91 6.88
CA VAL A 513 20.57 -36.10 7.00
C VAL A 513 20.19 -34.71 7.50
N ASN A 514 20.94 -34.17 8.47
CA ASN A 514 20.66 -32.87 9.12
C ASN A 514 19.23 -32.72 9.69
N GLY A 515 18.57 -33.84 10.03
CA GLY A 515 17.16 -33.82 10.47
C GLY A 515 16.14 -33.57 9.35
N THR A 516 16.57 -33.48 8.09
CA THR A 516 15.70 -33.21 6.95
C THR A 516 14.92 -34.45 6.52
N ILE A 517 13.60 -34.30 6.43
CA ILE A 517 12.63 -35.31 6.02
C ILE A 517 12.35 -35.10 4.54
N VAL A 518 12.63 -36.11 3.73
CA VAL A 518 12.50 -36.04 2.27
C VAL A 518 11.67 -37.23 1.79
N GLY A 519 10.66 -36.97 0.96
CA GLY A 519 9.94 -38.00 0.20
C GLY A 519 10.57 -38.31 -1.15
N GLY A 520 10.25 -39.47 -1.71
CA GLY A 520 10.82 -39.93 -2.99
C GLY A 520 9.97 -39.51 -4.19
N THR A 521 10.56 -39.56 -5.39
CA THR A 521 9.81 -39.42 -6.65
C THR A 521 8.68 -40.46 -6.73
N GLY A 522 7.45 -39.99 -6.90
CA GLY A 522 6.25 -40.86 -6.92
C GLY A 522 5.86 -41.44 -5.54
N SER A 523 6.52 -41.04 -4.46
CA SER A 523 6.16 -41.36 -3.08
C SER A 523 6.47 -40.16 -2.17
N PRO A 524 5.80 -39.02 -2.42
CA PRO A 524 6.03 -37.81 -1.64
C PRO A 524 5.64 -38.01 -0.17
N VAL A 525 6.34 -37.33 0.73
CA VAL A 525 5.96 -37.27 2.15
C VAL A 525 4.80 -36.29 2.31
N ASP A 526 3.75 -36.72 3.01
CA ASP A 526 2.65 -35.85 3.41
C ASP A 526 3.02 -35.09 4.69
N ALA A 527 2.97 -33.76 4.62
CA ALA A 527 3.18 -32.89 5.77
C ALA A 527 1.97 -32.85 6.73
N MET A 528 0.83 -33.43 6.34
CA MET A 528 -0.40 -33.53 7.14
C MET A 528 -0.92 -32.15 7.56
N LEU A 529 -1.02 -31.25 6.59
CA LEU A 529 -1.46 -29.87 6.79
C LEU A 529 -2.99 -29.76 6.81
N GLY A 530 -3.52 -28.95 7.73
CA GLY A 530 -4.92 -28.52 7.73
C GLY A 530 -5.22 -27.47 6.64
N SER A 531 -6.47 -27.00 6.57
CA SER A 531 -6.86 -25.94 5.63
C SER A 531 -6.17 -24.60 5.91
N LEU A 532 -5.99 -23.79 4.87
CA LEU A 532 -5.51 -22.41 5.00
C LEU A 532 -6.60 -21.57 5.67
N GLN A 533 -6.35 -21.09 6.88
CA GLN A 533 -7.29 -20.24 7.63
C GLN A 533 -6.58 -19.47 8.75
N TYR A 534 -7.29 -18.55 9.42
CA TYR A 534 -6.79 -17.85 10.59
C TYR A 534 -6.76 -18.77 11.83
N ASN A 535 -5.67 -19.51 12.02
CA ASN A 535 -5.49 -20.40 13.18
C ASN A 535 -5.05 -19.66 14.46
N GLY A 536 -5.60 -18.46 14.70
CA GLY A 536 -5.34 -17.61 15.88
C GLY A 536 -4.34 -16.45 15.69
N GLY A 537 -3.68 -16.35 14.53
CA GLY A 537 -2.77 -15.26 14.18
C GLY A 537 -3.42 -14.15 13.34
N SER A 538 -2.67 -13.08 13.03
CA SER A 538 -3.12 -11.99 12.15
C SER A 538 -3.05 -12.30 10.65
N THR A 539 -2.47 -13.45 10.28
CA THR A 539 -2.38 -13.94 8.92
C THR A 539 -2.74 -15.44 8.89
N PRO A 540 -3.37 -15.95 7.81
CA PRO A 540 -3.69 -17.35 7.65
C PRO A 540 -2.44 -18.24 7.61
N THR A 541 -2.60 -19.45 8.14
CA THR A 541 -1.58 -20.50 8.18
C THR A 541 -2.22 -21.84 7.82
N HIS A 542 -1.40 -22.84 7.53
CA HIS A 542 -1.80 -24.23 7.57
C HIS A 542 -1.43 -24.82 8.94
N ALA A 543 -2.41 -25.22 9.74
CA ALA A 543 -2.14 -25.90 11.01
C ALA A 543 -1.56 -27.31 10.77
N LEU A 544 -0.69 -27.79 11.65
CA LEU A 544 -0.20 -29.16 11.61
C LEU A 544 -1.24 -30.13 12.17
N GLY A 545 -1.49 -31.23 11.47
CA GLY A 545 -2.27 -32.36 11.99
C GLY A 545 -1.52 -33.09 13.10
N ALA A 546 -2.24 -33.71 14.05
CA ALA A 546 -1.67 -34.30 15.27
C ALA A 546 -0.67 -35.47 15.06
N SER A 547 -0.49 -35.94 13.82
CA SER A 547 0.52 -36.96 13.48
C SER A 547 1.49 -36.47 12.41
N SER A 548 1.54 -35.16 12.18
CA SER A 548 2.44 -34.57 11.21
C SER A 548 3.88 -34.90 11.55
N PRO A 549 4.69 -35.32 10.55
CA PRO A 549 6.12 -35.53 10.76
C PRO A 549 6.90 -34.23 11.02
N ALA A 550 6.26 -33.07 10.91
CA ALA A 550 6.87 -31.77 11.18
C ALA A 550 6.88 -31.40 12.69
N ILE A 551 6.11 -32.10 13.52
CA ILE A 551 5.98 -31.79 14.95
C ILE A 551 7.25 -32.18 15.69
N ASP A 552 7.76 -31.28 16.54
CA ASP A 552 8.97 -31.42 17.36
C ASP A 552 10.21 -31.84 16.56
N ALA A 553 10.27 -31.45 15.28
CA ALA A 553 11.24 -31.98 14.32
C ALA A 553 12.32 -30.98 13.87
N ALA A 554 12.32 -29.74 14.38
CA ALA A 554 13.34 -28.73 14.08
C ALA A 554 14.35 -28.51 15.22
N ASP A 555 15.48 -27.85 14.89
CA ASP A 555 16.50 -27.49 15.87
C ASP A 555 16.04 -26.31 16.74
N PRO A 556 16.13 -26.40 18.08
CA PRO A 556 15.95 -25.24 18.94
C PRO A 556 17.07 -24.20 18.76
N LEU A 557 18.25 -24.59 18.27
CA LEU A 557 19.38 -23.69 18.09
C LEU A 557 19.14 -22.81 16.86
N ASN A 558 18.77 -21.55 17.11
CA ASN A 558 18.46 -20.50 16.14
C ASN A 558 17.03 -20.48 15.58
N ALA A 559 16.09 -21.24 16.16
CA ALA A 559 14.68 -21.05 15.86
C ALA A 559 14.19 -19.65 16.27
N PRO A 560 13.35 -18.99 15.46
CA PRO A 560 12.63 -17.81 15.91
C PRO A 560 11.82 -18.12 17.17
N SER A 561 11.81 -17.19 18.13
CA SER A 561 11.11 -17.39 19.42
C SER A 561 9.59 -17.61 19.29
N HIS A 562 9.01 -17.27 18.15
CA HIS A 562 7.59 -17.40 17.87
C HIS A 562 7.35 -17.87 16.44
N ASP A 563 6.18 -18.45 16.18
CA ASP A 563 5.72 -18.84 14.85
C ASP A 563 5.04 -17.66 14.09
N GLN A 564 4.43 -17.94 12.94
CA GLN A 564 3.73 -16.92 12.13
C GLN A 564 2.61 -16.20 12.90
N ARG A 565 1.94 -16.90 13.82
CA ARG A 565 0.81 -16.38 14.61
C ARG A 565 1.26 -15.56 15.81
N ALA A 566 2.58 -15.45 16.02
CA ALA A 566 3.20 -15.02 17.25
C ALA A 566 2.97 -15.98 18.43
N ALA A 567 2.69 -17.26 18.19
CA ALA A 567 2.67 -18.27 19.25
C ALA A 567 4.11 -18.66 19.65
N PRO A 568 4.42 -18.81 20.95
CA PRO A 568 5.77 -19.06 21.41
C PRO A 568 6.21 -20.49 21.06
N ARG A 569 7.46 -20.66 20.62
CA ARG A 569 8.10 -21.97 20.40
C ARG A 569 8.84 -22.40 21.67
N THR A 570 8.08 -22.75 22.70
CA THR A 570 8.62 -22.99 24.07
C THR A 570 8.08 -24.25 24.74
N ASP A 571 7.16 -24.95 24.07
CA ASP A 571 6.49 -26.16 24.53
C ASP A 571 7.24 -27.46 24.19
N GLY A 572 8.31 -27.38 23.41
CA GLY A 572 9.08 -28.55 23.01
C GLY A 572 10.28 -28.21 22.12
N LEU A 573 10.61 -29.14 21.23
CA LEU A 573 11.47 -28.81 20.09
C LEU A 573 10.60 -28.01 19.12
N PRO A 574 11.15 -26.97 18.45
CA PRO A 574 10.38 -26.24 17.44
C PRO A 574 9.83 -27.17 16.34
N ASP A 575 8.67 -26.82 15.81
CA ASP A 575 8.12 -27.49 14.65
C ASP A 575 8.74 -26.99 13.34
N ILE A 576 8.84 -27.89 12.36
CA ILE A 576 9.17 -27.53 10.99
C ILE A 576 7.98 -26.74 10.40
N GLY A 577 8.27 -25.61 9.77
CA GLY A 577 7.29 -24.77 9.08
C GLY A 577 6.82 -23.55 9.86
N ALA A 578 5.78 -22.88 9.34
CA ALA A 578 5.32 -21.58 9.82
C ALA A 578 4.43 -21.62 11.08
N PHE A 579 4.05 -22.82 11.53
CA PHE A 579 3.06 -23.05 12.58
C PHE A 579 3.64 -23.96 13.66
N GLU A 580 3.44 -23.58 14.92
CA GLU A 580 3.79 -24.40 16.09
C GLU A 580 2.54 -25.11 16.66
N PHE A 581 2.54 -26.43 16.64
CA PHE A 581 1.52 -27.29 17.17
C PHE A 581 1.46 -27.21 18.69
N GLY A 582 0.25 -27.21 19.27
CA GLY A 582 0.07 -27.11 20.72
C GLY A 582 0.25 -25.69 21.29
N ALA A 583 1.05 -24.83 20.63
CA ALA A 583 1.26 -23.46 21.06
C ALA A 583 0.04 -22.56 20.81
N VAL A 584 -0.24 -21.71 21.80
CA VAL A 584 -1.34 -20.74 21.78
C VAL A 584 -0.76 -19.34 21.50
N PRO A 585 -1.17 -18.66 20.42
CA PRO A 585 -0.77 -17.28 20.19
C PRO A 585 -1.34 -16.37 21.28
N PRO A 586 -0.64 -15.28 21.64
CA PRO A 586 -1.16 -14.30 22.58
C PRO A 586 -2.50 -13.79 22.06
N SER A 587 -3.52 -13.73 22.94
CA SER A 587 -4.83 -13.19 22.57
C SER A 587 -4.64 -11.77 22.06
N SER A 588 -4.73 -11.59 20.75
CA SER A 588 -4.60 -10.29 20.09
C SER A 588 -5.86 -9.48 20.39
N GLY A 589 -5.84 -8.75 21.50
CA GLY A 589 -6.79 -7.66 21.73
C GLY A 589 -6.58 -6.57 20.67
N GLY A 590 -7.22 -6.69 19.50
CA GLY A 590 -7.21 -5.64 18.48
C GLY A 590 -7.56 -6.11 17.06
N ASN A 591 -8.80 -5.82 16.64
CA ASN A 591 -9.30 -5.65 15.27
C ASN A 591 -8.67 -6.51 14.15
N GLY A 592 -9.23 -7.71 13.96
CA GLY A 592 -9.62 -8.11 12.61
C GLY A 592 -10.86 -7.32 12.21
N GLY A 593 -10.71 -6.33 11.33
CA GLY A 593 -11.83 -5.72 10.62
C GLY A 593 -11.68 -6.08 9.15
N GLY A 594 -12.60 -6.72 8.46
CA GLY A 594 -13.85 -7.36 8.86
C GLY A 594 -14.39 -8.13 7.65
N GLY A 595 -15.08 -9.23 7.90
CA GLY A 595 -15.68 -10.04 6.84
C GLY A 595 -16.12 -11.42 7.32
N GLY A 596 -17.20 -11.44 8.12
CA GLY A 596 -17.99 -12.65 8.37
C GLY A 596 -17.60 -13.49 9.58
N ASP A 597 -18.01 -13.07 10.77
CA ASP A 597 -18.47 -14.01 11.79
C ASP A 597 -19.98 -13.78 11.94
N ASP A 598 -20.74 -14.60 11.24
CA ASP A 598 -22.15 -14.83 11.53
C ASP A 598 -22.30 -15.54 12.87
N GLY A 599 -23.35 -15.17 13.59
CA GLY A 599 -23.52 -15.55 14.98
C GLY A 599 -23.69 -17.05 15.25
N SER A 600 -23.40 -17.37 16.50
CA SER A 600 -23.66 -18.62 17.23
C SER A 600 -22.61 -19.72 17.03
N CYS A 601 -22.15 -20.45 18.06
CA CYS A 601 -22.76 -20.74 19.35
C CYS A 601 -21.70 -21.26 20.35
N THR A 602 -21.68 -20.64 21.53
CA THR A 602 -21.56 -21.24 22.89
C THR A 602 -20.52 -22.33 23.19
N THR A 603 -19.67 -22.08 24.20
CA THR A 603 -19.85 -22.60 25.58
C THR A 603 -19.01 -21.82 26.61
N GLY A 604 -19.62 -21.42 27.73
CA GLY A 604 -18.94 -21.49 29.04
C GLY A 604 -18.34 -20.22 29.66
N THR A 605 -19.22 -19.44 30.32
CA THR A 605 -18.97 -18.67 31.57
C THR A 605 -17.89 -17.58 31.61
N GLY A 606 -18.33 -16.31 31.60
CA GLY A 606 -17.48 -15.17 31.98
C GLY A 606 -18.14 -13.79 31.84
N GLY A 607 -19.45 -13.67 32.03
CA GLY A 607 -20.11 -12.37 32.08
C GLY A 607 -19.85 -11.68 33.42
N LEU A 608 -19.21 -10.50 33.38
CA LEU A 608 -19.35 -9.36 34.32
C LEU A 608 -18.11 -8.45 34.21
N ASN A 609 -18.08 -7.49 33.26
CA ASN A 609 -17.13 -6.37 33.37
C ASN A 609 -17.49 -5.07 32.60
N TRP A 610 -18.78 -4.82 32.32
CA TRP A 610 -19.22 -3.52 31.77
C TRP A 610 -20.16 -2.71 32.68
N LEU A 611 -20.63 -3.26 33.79
CA LEU A 611 -21.46 -2.54 34.78
C LEU A 611 -20.65 -1.85 35.90
N LEU A 612 -19.35 -2.17 36.07
CA LEU A 612 -18.50 -1.50 37.07
C LEU A 612 -17.88 -0.17 36.59
N LEU A 613 -17.74 0.03 35.29
CA LEU A 613 -17.13 1.26 34.75
C LEU A 613 -18.11 2.46 34.76
N LEU A 614 -19.41 2.20 34.61
CA LEU A 614 -20.48 3.21 34.73
C LEU A 614 -20.80 3.56 36.19
N ALA A 615 -20.61 2.63 37.13
CA ALA A 615 -20.79 2.90 38.56
C ALA A 615 -19.67 3.76 39.15
N LEU A 616 -18.44 3.67 38.62
CA LEU A 616 -17.30 4.48 39.09
C LEU A 616 -17.39 5.95 38.60
N LEU A 617 -17.98 6.19 37.43
CA LEU A 617 -18.18 7.55 36.88
C LEU A 617 -19.37 8.29 37.51
N ALA A 618 -20.34 7.59 38.10
CA ALA A 618 -21.47 8.20 38.80
C ALA A 618 -21.11 8.68 40.24
N VAL A 619 -20.04 8.15 40.85
CA VAL A 619 -19.63 8.50 42.23
C VAL A 619 -18.68 9.72 42.26
N LEU A 620 -18.01 10.05 41.15
CA LEU A 620 -17.10 11.22 41.06
C LEU A 620 -17.79 12.54 40.66
N GLY A 621 -19.08 12.53 40.31
CA GLY A 621 -19.82 13.71 39.85
C GLY A 621 -20.71 14.42 40.89
N LEU A 622 -20.81 13.90 42.12
CA LEU A 622 -21.81 14.36 43.10
C LEU A 622 -21.26 15.03 44.37
N ALA A 623 -20.01 15.50 44.36
CA ALA A 623 -19.35 16.04 45.55
C ALA A 623 -18.93 17.52 45.47
N THR A 624 -19.69 18.40 44.82
CA THR A 624 -19.51 19.88 44.97
C THR A 624 -20.80 20.68 44.74
N ARG A 625 -21.80 20.58 45.63
CA ARG A 625 -22.66 21.74 45.97
C ARG A 625 -23.57 21.50 47.19
N VAL A 626 -23.65 22.56 48.01
CA VAL A 626 -24.61 22.88 49.09
C VAL A 626 -24.19 22.51 50.52
N ARG A 627 -23.62 23.49 51.23
CA ARG A 627 -24.30 24.15 52.37
C ARG A 627 -23.73 25.56 52.60
N ARG A 628 -24.57 26.57 52.37
CA ARG A 628 -24.49 27.86 53.07
C ARG A 628 -25.13 27.65 54.44
N VAL A 629 -24.44 28.04 55.49
CA VAL A 629 -24.97 28.88 56.58
C VAL A 629 -24.05 30.08 56.66
#